data_AF-A0A2T3HJN4-F1
#
_entry.id   AF-A0A2T3HJN4-F1
#
_cell.length_a   1.000
_cell.length_b   1.000
_cell.length_c   1.000
_cell.angle_alpha   90.00
_cell.angle_beta   90.00
_cell.angle_gamma   90.00
#
_symmetry.space_group_name_H-M   'P 1'
#
loop_
_entity.id
_entity.type
_entity.pdbx_description
1 polymer ?
#
loop_
_entity_poly.entity_id
_entity_poly.type
_entity_poly.pdbx_seq_one_letter_code
_entity_poly.pdbx_strand_id
1 'polypeptide(L)'
;MYKIKSRLIMGGLLIATLSCSVSGCKKDQPNEQPEQTRSSQKDILTFEFFKADNSNLTADYNTLQTGNTIAATLPSGTNLSALKAAFTVSKNAVVLVNGQLQTSQVSVNNFTQPVIYTVKAEDGSTKNYTVTITTR
;
A
#
# COMPACT_ATOMS: atom_id res chain seq x y z
N MET A 1 -30.61 -3.69 2.10
CA MET A 1 -30.55 -4.14 0.69
C MET A 1 -29.67 -5.38 0.61
N TYR A 2 -30.31 -6.47 0.18
CA TYR A 2 -29.87 -7.84 -0.10
C TYR A 2 -28.71 -8.48 0.72
N LYS A 3 -29.10 -9.07 1.86
CA LYS A 3 -28.48 -10.28 2.44
C LYS A 3 -28.95 -11.48 1.62
N ILE A 4 -28.05 -12.29 1.08
CA ILE A 4 -28.40 -13.63 0.55
C ILE A 4 -27.92 -14.68 1.54
N LYS A 5 -28.86 -15.29 2.26
CA LYS A 5 -28.75 -16.59 2.92
C LYS A 5 -29.44 -17.62 2.02
N SER A 6 -28.82 -18.77 1.74
CA SER A 6 -29.47 -20.09 1.54
C SER A 6 -28.39 -21.17 1.29
N ARG A 7 -28.12 -22.05 2.29
CA ARG A 7 -28.65 -23.43 2.50
C ARG A 7 -28.01 -24.45 1.54
N LEU A 8 -27.04 -25.24 2.01
CA LEU A 8 -27.18 -26.59 2.64
C LEU A 8 -27.64 -27.66 1.64
N ILE A 9 -26.71 -28.56 1.25
CA ILE A 9 -27.05 -29.90 0.79
C ILE A 9 -26.09 -30.87 1.48
N MET A 10 -26.62 -31.58 2.48
CA MET A 10 -26.01 -32.74 3.12
C MET A 10 -26.65 -33.96 2.45
N GLY A 11 -25.85 -34.89 1.92
CA GLY A 11 -26.35 -36.10 1.28
C GLY A 11 -25.21 -37.09 1.04
N GLY A 12 -24.81 -37.78 2.11
CA GLY A 12 -23.90 -38.92 2.01
C GLY A 12 -24.63 -40.15 1.49
N LEU A 13 -23.92 -40.95 0.68
CA LEU A 13 -24.27 -42.34 0.41
C LEU A 13 -22.97 -43.17 0.34
N LEU A 14 -22.77 -44.01 1.36
CA LEU A 14 -21.82 -45.13 1.37
C LEU A 14 -22.13 -46.07 0.20
N ILE A 15 -21.13 -46.60 -0.53
CA ILE A 15 -20.99 -48.06 -0.85
C ILE A 15 -19.52 -48.45 -1.10
N ALA A 16 -19.05 -49.40 -0.27
CA ALA A 16 -18.08 -50.50 -0.42
C ALA A 16 -16.75 -50.38 -1.20
N THR A 17 -15.69 -50.75 -0.50
CA THR A 17 -14.30 -51.00 -0.91
C THR A 17 -14.12 -52.28 -1.76
N LEU A 18 -13.27 -52.25 -2.78
CA LEU A 18 -12.63 -53.45 -3.34
C LEU A 18 -11.18 -53.12 -3.76
N SER A 19 -10.23 -53.88 -3.23
CA SER A 19 -8.78 -53.68 -3.32
C SER A 19 -8.23 -53.80 -4.75
N CYS A 20 -7.20 -53.01 -5.08
CA CYS A 20 -6.11 -53.49 -5.91
C CYS A 20 -4.80 -52.81 -5.52
N SER A 21 -3.93 -53.57 -4.86
CA SER A 21 -2.55 -53.20 -4.58
C SER A 21 -1.79 -53.15 -5.91
N VAL A 22 -1.50 -51.94 -6.39
CA VAL A 22 -0.51 -51.73 -7.46
C VAL A 22 0.70 -51.04 -6.86
N SER A 23 1.70 -51.84 -6.49
CA SER A 23 3.06 -51.36 -6.27
C SER A 23 3.63 -50.93 -7.63
N GLY A 24 3.58 -49.64 -7.90
CA GLY A 24 4.26 -49.01 -9.03
C GLY A 24 4.77 -47.63 -8.61
N CYS A 25 6.05 -47.55 -8.25
CA CYS A 25 6.72 -46.31 -7.85
C CYS A 25 6.52 -45.20 -8.90
N LYS A 26 5.79 -44.15 -8.55
CA LYS A 26 5.80 -42.85 -9.24
C LYS A 26 6.08 -41.79 -8.19
N LYS A 27 7.17 -41.07 -8.44
CA LYS A 27 7.76 -39.95 -7.70
C LYS A 27 6.72 -39.16 -6.89
N ASP A 28 7.02 -38.93 -5.61
CA ASP A 28 6.33 -37.95 -4.79
C ASP A 28 6.27 -36.63 -5.56
N GLN A 29 5.07 -36.20 -5.95
CA GLN A 29 4.87 -34.85 -6.45
C GLN A 29 5.01 -33.92 -5.24
N PRO A 30 5.95 -32.95 -5.25
CA PRO A 30 5.84 -31.81 -4.37
C PRO A 30 4.46 -31.19 -4.65
N ASN A 31 3.71 -30.96 -3.58
CA ASN A 31 2.43 -30.28 -3.65
C ASN A 31 2.66 -28.86 -4.20
N GLU A 32 2.53 -28.68 -5.51
CA GLU A 32 2.50 -27.37 -6.17
C GLU A 32 1.15 -26.70 -5.86
N GLN A 33 1.01 -26.23 -4.61
CA GLN A 33 0.06 -25.17 -4.31
C GLN A 33 0.51 -23.94 -5.13
N PRO A 34 -0.35 -23.26 -5.90
CA PRO A 34 0.06 -22.09 -6.65
C PRO A 34 0.63 -21.07 -5.66
N GLU A 35 1.94 -20.88 -5.71
CA GLU A 35 2.63 -19.88 -4.90
C GLU A 35 2.11 -18.52 -5.38
N GLN A 36 1.20 -17.93 -4.61
CA GLN A 36 0.67 -16.62 -4.93
C GLN A 36 1.79 -15.60 -4.72
N THR A 37 2.50 -15.24 -5.79
CA THR A 37 3.57 -14.25 -5.73
C THR A 37 2.98 -12.89 -5.34
N ARG A 38 3.28 -12.45 -4.12
CA ARG A 38 2.92 -11.11 -3.64
C ARG A 38 3.72 -10.05 -4.39
N SER A 39 3.11 -8.91 -4.65
CA SER A 39 3.79 -7.80 -5.33
C SER A 39 4.95 -7.26 -4.49
N SER A 40 6.08 -6.99 -5.14
CA SER A 40 7.25 -6.33 -4.56
C SER A 40 7.33 -4.82 -4.86
N GLN A 41 6.31 -4.29 -5.57
CA GLN A 41 6.22 -2.89 -5.96
C GLN A 41 5.89 -2.01 -4.75
N LYS A 42 6.66 -0.93 -4.57
CA LYS A 42 6.68 -0.09 -3.36
C LYS A 42 7.14 1.32 -3.69
N ASP A 43 6.60 1.85 -4.77
CA ASP A 43 6.93 3.17 -5.27
C ASP A 43 5.88 4.21 -4.86
N ILE A 44 6.33 5.43 -4.61
CA ILE A 44 5.48 6.62 -4.67
C ILE A 44 5.44 7.07 -6.13
N LEU A 45 4.23 7.15 -6.68
CA LEU A 45 3.99 7.47 -8.09
C LEU A 45 3.67 8.96 -8.29
N THR A 46 2.91 9.54 -7.36
CA THR A 46 2.64 10.98 -7.31
C THR A 46 2.70 11.47 -5.87
N PHE A 47 3.07 12.74 -5.70
CA PHE A 47 3.06 13.40 -4.40
C PHE A 47 2.86 14.90 -4.60
N GLU A 48 1.82 15.46 -4.00
CA GLU A 48 1.37 16.84 -4.23
C GLU A 48 0.70 17.39 -2.97
N PHE A 49 0.52 18.71 -2.90
CA PHE A 49 -0.24 19.35 -1.83
C PHE A 49 -1.39 20.15 -2.44
N PHE A 50 -2.61 19.68 -2.24
CA PHE A 50 -3.79 20.39 -2.72
C PHE A 50 -4.25 21.47 -1.74
N LYS A 51 -4.65 22.61 -2.30
CA LYS A 51 -5.26 23.72 -1.59
C LYS A 51 -6.56 23.30 -0.89
N ALA A 52 -7.34 22.45 -1.54
CA ALA A 52 -8.63 21.98 -1.00
C ALA A 52 -8.47 21.28 0.37
N ASP A 53 -7.36 20.57 0.56
CA ASP A 53 -7.08 19.81 1.79
C ASP A 53 -6.31 20.63 2.84
N ASN A 54 -5.74 21.77 2.42
CA ASN A 54 -4.85 22.61 3.21
C ASN A 54 -5.29 24.09 3.12
N SER A 55 -6.11 24.52 4.08
CA SER A 55 -6.69 25.87 4.10
C SER A 55 -5.66 27.01 4.22
N ASN A 56 -4.43 26.70 4.59
CA ASN A 56 -3.29 27.63 4.69
C ASN A 56 -2.51 27.81 3.38
N LEU A 57 -2.71 26.97 2.35
CA LEU A 57 -2.08 27.17 1.04
C LEU A 57 -2.82 28.26 0.24
N THR A 58 -2.23 28.76 -0.84
CA THR A 58 -2.90 29.70 -1.76
C THR A 58 -3.20 29.11 -3.14
N ALA A 59 -2.61 27.95 -3.45
CA ALA A 59 -2.81 27.17 -4.66
C ALA A 59 -2.44 25.70 -4.39
N ASP A 60 -2.63 24.85 -5.39
CA ASP A 60 -2.04 23.51 -5.40
C ASP A 60 -0.53 23.59 -5.66
N TYR A 61 0.24 22.71 -5.04
CA TYR A 61 1.69 22.64 -5.19
C TYR A 61 2.14 21.24 -5.58
N ASN A 62 2.69 21.14 -6.78
CA ASN A 62 3.35 19.93 -7.26
C ASN A 62 4.70 19.75 -6.57
N THR A 63 5.17 18.52 -6.50
CA THR A 63 6.52 18.20 -6.03
C THR A 63 7.44 17.79 -7.18
N LEU A 64 8.75 17.89 -6.95
CA LEU A 64 9.78 17.27 -7.76
C LEU A 64 10.25 15.98 -7.08
N GLN A 65 10.09 14.86 -7.76
CA GLN A 65 10.63 13.57 -7.31
C GLN A 65 11.91 13.24 -8.07
N THR A 66 13.01 13.01 -7.35
CA THR A 66 14.31 12.59 -7.90
C THR A 66 14.79 11.37 -7.11
N GLY A 67 14.69 10.19 -7.72
CA GLY A 67 14.92 8.92 -7.03
C GLY A 67 13.96 8.75 -5.84
N ASN A 68 14.54 8.66 -4.64
CA ASN A 68 13.80 8.49 -3.39
C ASN A 68 13.63 9.82 -2.62
N THR A 69 13.91 10.96 -3.25
CA THR A 69 13.73 12.29 -2.65
C THR A 69 12.56 12.97 -3.32
N ILE A 70 11.69 13.58 -2.53
CA ILE A 70 10.55 14.38 -2.97
C ILE A 70 10.70 15.77 -2.37
N ALA A 71 10.63 16.81 -3.20
CA ALA A 71 10.81 18.18 -2.76
C ALA A 71 9.73 19.12 -3.30
N ALA A 72 9.33 20.10 -2.49
CA ALA A 72 8.52 21.23 -2.95
C ALA A 72 8.91 22.51 -2.21
N THR A 73 8.65 23.64 -2.87
CA THR A 73 8.86 24.97 -2.31
C THR A 73 7.54 25.73 -2.27
N LEU A 74 7.07 26.01 -1.07
CA LEU A 74 5.82 26.72 -0.80
C LEU A 74 6.10 28.23 -0.58
N PRO A 75 5.08 29.10 -0.59
CA PRO A 75 5.27 30.51 -0.28
C PRO A 75 5.74 30.75 1.16
N SER A 76 6.54 31.79 1.36
CA SER A 76 6.88 32.32 2.68
C SER A 76 5.64 32.52 3.56
N GLY A 77 5.79 32.19 4.85
CA GLY A 77 4.71 32.26 5.84
C GLY A 77 3.76 31.06 5.84
N THR A 78 3.90 30.10 4.92
CA THR A 78 3.13 28.85 4.97
C THR A 78 3.47 28.07 6.25
N ASN A 79 2.47 27.74 7.05
CA ASN A 79 2.65 26.86 8.20
C ASN A 79 2.90 25.41 7.74
N LEU A 80 4.14 24.92 7.91
CA LEU A 80 4.55 23.57 7.53
C LEU A 80 4.25 22.51 8.60
N SER A 81 3.80 22.90 9.80
CA SER A 81 3.62 21.97 10.92
C SER A 81 2.44 21.01 10.77
N ALA A 82 1.53 21.29 9.84
CA ALA A 82 0.32 20.51 9.62
C ALA A 82 -0.12 20.59 8.15
N LEU A 83 0.46 19.76 7.30
CA LEU A 83 0.04 19.62 5.90
C LEU A 83 -0.47 18.20 5.61
N LYS A 84 -1.46 18.11 4.74
CA LYS A 84 -1.98 16.88 4.15
C LYS A 84 -1.46 16.75 2.73
N ALA A 85 -0.71 15.69 2.47
CA ALA A 85 -0.22 15.38 1.14
C ALA A 85 -1.23 14.50 0.39
N ALA A 86 -1.40 14.77 -0.91
CA ALA A 86 -2.03 13.88 -1.85
C ALA A 86 -0.94 13.01 -2.50
N PHE A 87 -1.08 11.69 -2.43
CA PHE A 87 -0.14 10.77 -3.04
C PHE A 87 -0.83 9.53 -3.60
N THR A 88 -0.16 8.93 -4.59
CA THR A 88 -0.49 7.59 -5.09
C THR A 88 0.73 6.70 -4.96
N VAL A 89 0.50 5.41 -4.72
CA VAL A 89 1.55 4.41 -4.57
C VAL A 89 1.29 3.18 -5.45
N SER A 90 2.30 2.35 -5.61
CA SER A 90 2.16 1.03 -6.23
C SER A 90 0.96 0.27 -5.69
N LYS A 91 0.30 -0.48 -6.57
CA LYS A 91 -0.84 -1.32 -6.20
C LYS A 91 -0.49 -2.27 -5.04
N ASN A 92 -1.42 -2.40 -4.09
CA ASN A 92 -1.31 -3.19 -2.86
C ASN A 92 -0.25 -2.72 -1.85
N ALA A 93 0.49 -1.64 -2.13
CA ALA A 93 1.40 -1.05 -1.17
C ALA A 93 0.67 -0.17 -0.15
N VAL A 94 1.26 -0.01 1.03
CA VAL A 94 0.80 0.91 2.08
C VAL A 94 1.91 1.89 2.45
N VAL A 95 1.53 3.05 3.00
CA VAL A 95 2.48 4.11 3.35
C VAL A 95 2.48 4.31 4.85
N LEU A 96 3.68 4.41 5.45
CA LEU A 96 3.87 4.67 6.87
C LEU A 96 4.76 5.89 7.08
N VAL A 97 4.47 6.68 8.10
CA VAL A 97 5.36 7.70 8.65
C VAL A 97 5.48 7.42 10.14
N ASN A 98 6.71 7.25 10.64
CA ASN A 98 6.96 6.85 12.04
C ASN A 98 6.16 5.61 12.48
N GLY A 99 5.99 4.65 11.57
CA GLY A 99 5.21 3.42 11.80
C GLY A 99 3.69 3.60 11.79
N GLN A 100 3.17 4.81 11.57
CA GLN A 100 1.73 5.08 11.50
C GLN A 100 1.25 5.09 10.04
N LEU A 101 0.13 4.40 9.78
CA LEU A 101 -0.47 4.32 8.45
C LEU A 101 -0.88 5.72 7.95
N GLN A 102 -0.49 6.04 6.72
CA GLN A 102 -0.83 7.28 6.05
C GLN A 102 -1.97 7.06 5.06
N THR A 103 -2.97 7.94 5.13
CA THR A 103 -4.06 8.01 4.15
C THR A 103 -3.90 9.30 3.35
N SER A 104 -3.83 9.16 2.01
CA SER A 104 -3.72 10.27 1.07
C SER A 104 -4.81 11.32 1.33
N GLN A 105 -4.45 12.60 1.30
CA GLN A 105 -5.31 13.76 1.56
C GLN A 105 -5.93 13.84 2.96
N VAL A 106 -5.64 12.90 3.86
CA VAL A 106 -6.23 12.82 5.20
C VAL A 106 -5.18 12.98 6.30
N SER A 107 -4.10 12.20 6.23
CA SER A 107 -3.07 12.21 7.27
C SER A 107 -2.30 13.52 7.28
N VAL A 108 -2.23 14.14 8.45
CA VAL A 108 -1.51 15.39 8.70
C VAL A 108 -0.09 15.07 9.14
N ASN A 109 0.90 15.70 8.52
CA ASN A 109 2.30 15.58 8.91
C ASN A 109 2.94 16.95 9.12
N ASN A 110 3.96 16.98 9.97
CA ASN A 110 4.80 18.14 10.20
C ASN A 110 6.02 18.08 9.27
N PHE A 111 6.10 19.02 8.33
CA PHE A 111 7.18 19.16 7.36
C PHE A 111 8.18 20.28 7.71
N THR A 112 8.24 20.76 8.95
CA THR A 112 9.30 21.69 9.39
C THR A 112 10.69 21.04 9.35
N GLN A 113 10.74 19.72 9.28
CA GLN A 113 11.94 18.90 9.03
C GLN A 113 11.60 17.85 7.96
N PRO A 114 12.60 17.22 7.33
CA PRO A 114 12.36 16.15 6.38
C PRO A 114 11.53 15.01 6.99
N VAL A 115 10.51 14.55 6.27
CA VAL A 115 9.63 13.45 6.69
C VAL A 115 9.95 12.21 5.88
N ILE A 116 10.19 11.09 6.57
CA ILE A 116 10.43 9.80 5.92
C ILE A 116 9.11 9.06 5.72
N TYR A 117 8.75 8.88 4.46
CA TYR A 117 7.63 8.06 4.02
C TYR A 117 8.15 6.66 3.68
N THR A 118 7.74 5.65 4.45
CA THR A 118 8.06 4.24 4.18
C THR A 118 6.92 3.61 3.39
N VAL A 119 7.16 3.23 2.14
CA VAL A 119 6.24 2.42 1.34
C VAL A 119 6.54 0.95 1.59
N LYS A 120 5.54 0.21 2.07
CA LYS A 120 5.61 -1.24 2.29
C LYS A 120 4.82 -1.96 1.20
N ALA A 121 5.50 -2.81 0.42
CA ALA A 121 4.92 -3.67 -0.59
C ALA A 121 4.07 -4.80 0.04
N GLU A 122 3.30 -5.48 -0.80
CA GLU A 122 2.50 -6.63 -0.41
C GLU A 122 3.36 -7.80 0.09
N ASP A 123 4.54 -8.01 -0.50
CA ASP A 123 5.53 -9.01 -0.07
C ASP A 123 6.20 -8.67 1.28
N GLY A 124 5.94 -7.49 1.83
CA GLY A 124 6.48 -7.01 3.10
C GLY A 124 7.79 -6.23 2.99
N SER A 125 8.42 -6.18 1.82
CA SER A 125 9.61 -5.37 1.58
C SER A 125 9.28 -3.87 1.58
N THR A 126 10.26 -3.03 1.91
CA THR A 126 10.04 -1.59 2.13
C THR A 126 10.97 -0.71 1.32
N LYS A 127 10.52 0.52 1.02
CA LYS A 127 11.30 1.58 0.38
C LYS A 127 11.01 2.89 1.09
N ASN A 128 12.05 3.63 1.45
CA ASN A 128 11.93 4.92 2.11
C ASN A 128 12.05 6.05 1.08
N TYR A 129 11.22 7.07 1.26
CA TYR A 129 11.25 8.33 0.53
C TYR A 129 11.43 9.48 1.51
N THR A 130 12.38 10.37 1.23
CA THR A 130 12.62 11.57 2.03
C THR A 130 11.85 12.73 1.41
N VAL A 131 10.86 13.25 2.13
CA VAL A 131 10.06 14.41 1.70
C VAL A 131 10.57 15.66 2.40
N THR A 132 11.04 16.64 1.64
CA THR A 132 11.55 17.92 2.14
C THR A 132 10.74 19.07 1.59
N ILE A 133 10.14 19.86 2.48
CA ILE A 133 9.37 21.05 2.11
C ILE A 133 10.09 22.29 2.60
N THR A 134 10.26 23.26 1.72
CA THR A 134 10.89 24.55 2.04
C THR A 134 9.95 25.70 1.69
N THR A 135 10.27 26.90 2.17
CA THR A 135 9.58 28.13 1.77
C THR A 135 10.49 29.05 0.98
N ARG A 136 9.94 29.82 0.05
CA ARG A 136 10.66 30.85 -0.74
C ARG A 136 10.04 32.23 -0.60
#